data_AF-A0A5C7PPB4-F1
#
_entry.id   AF-A0A5C7PPB4-F1
#
_cell.length_a   1.000
_cell.length_b   1.000
_cell.length_c   1.000
_cell.angle_alpha   90.00
_cell.angle_beta   90.00
_cell.angle_gamma   90.00
#
_symmetry.space_group_name_H-M   'P 1'
#
loop_
_entity.id
_entity.type
_entity.pdbx_description
1 polymer ?
#
loop_
_entity_poly.entity_id
_entity_poly.type
_entity_poly.pdbx_seq_one_letter_code
_entity_poly.pdbx_strand_id
1 'polypeptide(L)'
;MLVGASCPRRKPAMSSLLRGAELSQVLPISRSHRYALIADGLLPKPIKIGPRSAAYIAEEVHAVVHARAAGLAAEKIKLLVAELEAARRHADAAARRAAALRRALGAA
;
A
#
# COMPACT_ATOMS: atom_id res chain seq x y z
N MET A 1 -22.96 -22.15 -16.23
CA MET A 1 -22.26 -20.85 -16.42
C MET A 1 -20.95 -20.88 -15.63
N LEU A 2 -19.88 -21.42 -16.19
CA LEU A 2 -18.55 -21.42 -15.58
C LEU A 2 -17.56 -20.81 -16.58
N VAL A 3 -17.14 -19.57 -16.31
CA VAL A 3 -15.83 -19.07 -16.77
C VAL A 3 -15.22 -18.27 -15.62
N GLY A 4 -14.96 -18.95 -14.50
CA GLY A 4 -14.08 -18.42 -13.47
C GLY A 4 -12.66 -18.72 -13.89
N ALA A 5 -12.09 -17.87 -14.75
CA ALA A 5 -10.69 -17.99 -15.14
C ALA A 5 -9.81 -17.96 -13.87
N SER A 6 -9.38 -19.13 -13.44
CA SER A 6 -8.29 -19.33 -12.49
C SER A 6 -7.00 -18.91 -13.19
N CYS A 7 -6.81 -17.59 -13.34
CA CYS A 7 -5.55 -17.03 -13.78
C CYS A 7 -4.50 -17.38 -12.71
N PRO A 8 -3.36 -17.98 -13.08
CA PRO A 8 -2.31 -18.29 -12.11
C PRO A 8 -1.88 -16.98 -11.45
N ARG A 9 -2.19 -16.85 -10.16
CA ARG A 9 -1.96 -15.62 -9.40
C ARG A 9 -0.47 -15.45 -9.20
N ARG A 10 0.17 -14.69 -10.08
CA ARG A 10 1.56 -14.25 -9.93
C ARG A 10 1.68 -13.55 -8.57
N LYS A 11 2.64 -13.96 -7.73
CA LYS A 11 2.92 -13.25 -6.49
C LYS A 11 3.27 -11.80 -6.84
N PRO A 12 2.70 -10.80 -6.16
CA PRO A 12 3.04 -9.41 -6.40
C PRO A 12 4.53 -9.21 -6.13
N ALA A 13 5.25 -8.61 -7.09
CA ALA A 13 6.61 -8.17 -6.86
C ALA A 13 6.61 -7.03 -5.84
N MET A 14 7.70 -6.83 -5.11
CA MET A 14 7.76 -5.87 -4.00
C MET A 14 7.28 -4.47 -4.43
N SER A 15 7.71 -3.97 -5.60
CA SER A 15 7.30 -2.64 -6.10
C SER A 15 5.93 -2.56 -6.79
N SER A 16 4.99 -3.47 -6.51
CA SER A 16 3.67 -3.51 -7.17
C SER A 16 2.52 -2.99 -6.29
N LEU A 17 1.40 -2.65 -6.93
CA LEU A 17 0.18 -2.19 -6.26
C LEU A 17 -0.81 -3.35 -6.08
N LEU A 18 -1.26 -3.57 -4.84
CA LEU A 18 -2.22 -4.59 -4.46
C LEU A 18 -3.65 -4.06 -4.49
N ARG A 19 -4.51 -4.71 -5.27
CA ARG A 19 -5.96 -4.56 -5.16
C ARG A 19 -6.47 -5.22 -3.87
N GLY A 20 -7.69 -4.88 -3.46
CA GLY A 20 -8.30 -5.48 -2.27
C GLY A 20 -8.41 -7.01 -2.27
N ALA A 21 -8.49 -7.65 -3.44
CA ALA A 21 -8.49 -9.11 -3.56
C ALA A 21 -7.09 -9.74 -3.44
N GLU A 22 -6.05 -9.01 -3.85
CA GLU A 22 -4.65 -9.43 -3.71
C GLU A 22 -4.18 -9.22 -2.26
N LEU A 23 -4.61 -8.13 -1.62
CA LEU A 23 -4.36 -7.90 -0.20
C LEU A 23 -4.86 -9.06 0.67
N SER A 24 -6.05 -9.58 0.35
CA SER A 24 -6.66 -10.71 1.06
C SER A 24 -5.90 -12.03 0.90
N GLN A 25 -4.98 -12.12 -0.06
CA GLN A 25 -4.13 -13.32 -0.23
C GLN A 25 -2.84 -13.20 0.57
N VAL A 26 -2.31 -11.98 0.70
CA VAL A 26 -1.13 -11.70 1.53
C VAL A 26 -1.50 -11.74 3.00
N LEU A 27 -2.62 -11.12 3.35
CA LEU A 27 -3.15 -11.03 4.70
C LEU A 27 -4.58 -11.62 4.66
N PRO A 28 -4.78 -12.88 5.08
CA PRO A 28 -6.05 -13.60 4.94
C PRO A 28 -7.09 -13.09 5.94
N ILE A 29 -7.61 -11.89 5.66
CA ILE A 29 -8.62 -11.20 6.47
C ILE A 29 -9.86 -10.86 5.65
N SER A 30 -10.99 -10.83 6.33
CA SER A 30 -12.25 -10.42 5.71
C SER A 30 -12.23 -8.96 5.26
N ARG A 31 -13.15 -8.62 4.35
CA ARG A 31 -13.28 -7.25 3.82
C ARG A 31 -13.57 -6.24 4.94
N SER A 32 -14.45 -6.59 5.88
CA SER A 32 -14.81 -5.74 7.02
C SER A 32 -13.65 -5.57 7.99
N HIS A 33 -12.92 -6.65 8.29
CA HIS A 33 -11.77 -6.60 9.18
C HIS A 33 -10.66 -5.70 8.63
N ARG A 34 -10.43 -5.71 7.31
CA ARG A 34 -9.52 -4.77 6.67
C ARG A 34 -9.87 -3.30 6.94
N TYR A 35 -11.15 -2.93 6.82
CA TYR A 35 -11.56 -1.55 7.09
C TYR A 35 -11.46 -1.19 8.57
N ALA A 36 -11.73 -2.14 9.47
CA ALA A 36 -11.49 -1.96 10.90
C ALA A 36 -10.00 -1.68 11.17
N LEU A 37 -9.09 -2.48 10.62
CA LEU A 37 -7.64 -2.28 10.78
C LEU A 37 -7.14 -0.95 10.20
N ILE A 38 -7.76 -0.45 9.12
CA ILE A 38 -7.45 0.87 8.58
C ILE A 38 -7.92 1.97 9.53
N ALA A 39 -9.12 1.83 10.13
CA ALA A 39 -9.61 2.76 11.14
C ALA A 39 -8.73 2.77 12.39
N ASP A 40 -8.22 1.59 12.79
CA ASP A 40 -7.31 1.42 13.92
C ASP A 40 -5.87 1.89 13.62
N GLY A 41 -5.55 2.25 12.37
CA GLY A 41 -4.21 2.64 11.95
C GLY A 41 -3.20 1.50 11.90
N LEU A 42 -3.66 0.25 11.93
CA LEU A 42 -2.85 -0.96 11.90
C LEU A 42 -2.60 -1.48 10.47
N LEU A 43 -3.18 -0.82 9.47
CA LEU A 43 -2.92 -1.02 8.05
C LEU A 43 -2.76 0.35 7.36
N PRO A 44 -1.90 0.44 6.32
CA PRO A 44 -1.71 1.66 5.58
C PRO A 44 -2.97 2.05 4.81
N LYS A 45 -3.18 3.35 4.62
CA LYS A 45 -4.31 3.85 3.83
C LYS A 45 -4.17 3.49 2.35
N PRO A 46 -5.28 3.10 1.69
CA PRO A 46 -5.27 2.81 0.27
C PRO A 46 -5.05 4.06 -0.57
N ILE A 47 -4.29 3.90 -1.66
CA ILE A 47 -4.06 4.88 -2.71
C ILE A 47 -5.20 4.81 -3.72
N LYS A 48 -5.81 5.96 -4.02
CA LYS A 48 -6.79 6.06 -5.10
C LYS A 48 -6.05 6.13 -6.44
N ILE A 49 -6.24 5.11 -7.28
CA ILE A 49 -5.68 5.06 -8.65
C ILE A 49 -6.68 5.66 -9.64
N GLY A 50 -7.98 5.53 -9.36
CA GLY A 50 -9.04 6.02 -10.24
C GLY A 50 -10.34 6.28 -9.49
N PRO A 51 -11.42 6.67 -10.21
CA PRO A 51 -12.67 7.12 -9.60
C PRO A 51 -13.35 6.06 -8.73
N ARG A 52 -13.16 4.77 -9.05
CA ARG A 52 -13.74 3.63 -8.31
C ARG A 52 -12.69 2.62 -7.84
N SER A 53 -11.40 2.96 -7.96
CA SER A 53 -10.31 2.01 -7.79
C SER A 53 -9.30 2.50 -6.77
N ALA A 54 -9.06 1.68 -5.75
CA ALA A 54 -8.06 1.91 -4.74
C ALA A 54 -7.14 0.68 -4.60
N ALA A 55 -5.87 0.93 -4.30
CA ALA A 55 -4.84 -0.09 -4.16
C ALA A 55 -3.88 0.23 -3.00
N TYR A 56 -3.09 -0.75 -2.59
CA TYR A 56 -2.08 -0.64 -1.54
C TYR A 56 -0.70 -0.86 -2.14
N ILE A 57 0.34 -0.27 -1.57
CA ILE A 57 1.71 -0.61 -1.99
C ILE A 57 2.07 -1.96 -1.37
N ALA A 58 2.55 -2.91 -2.18
CA ALA A 58 2.88 -4.24 -1.69
C ALA A 58 3.96 -4.19 -0.60
N GLU A 59 5.01 -3.39 -0.79
CA GLU A 59 6.12 -3.25 0.18
C GLU A 59 5.64 -2.87 1.58
N GLU A 60 4.76 -1.88 1.70
CA GLU A 60 4.25 -1.44 3.00
C GLU A 60 3.39 -2.50 3.67
N VAL A 61 2.56 -3.19 2.89
CA VAL A 61 1.73 -4.28 3.41
C VAL A 61 2.62 -5.41 3.92
N HIS A 62 3.65 -5.78 3.17
CA HIS A 62 4.62 -6.78 3.59
C HIS A 62 5.36 -6.33 4.85
N ALA A 63 5.81 -5.07 4.94
CA ALA A 63 6.44 -4.53 6.15
C ALA A 63 5.55 -4.68 7.40
N VAL A 64 4.26 -4.37 7.26
CA VAL A 64 3.29 -4.55 8.35
C VAL A 64 3.08 -6.03 8.71
N VAL A 65 3.03 -6.93 7.71
CA VAL A 65 2.97 -8.38 7.95
C VAL A 65 4.21 -8.87 8.69
N HIS A 66 5.40 -8.46 8.28
CA HIS A 66 6.65 -8.81 8.96
C HIS A 66 6.68 -8.27 10.39
N ALA A 67 6.24 -7.03 10.61
CA ALA A 67 6.14 -6.44 11.95
C ALA A 67 5.18 -7.24 12.86
N ARG A 68 4.05 -7.69 12.31
CA ARG A 68 3.09 -8.57 13.01
C ARG A 68 3.68 -9.96 13.29
N ALA A 69 4.37 -10.55 12.30
CA ALA A 69 5.01 -11.86 12.44
C ALA A 69 6.14 -11.82 13.49
N ALA A 70 6.81 -10.68 13.64
CA ALA A 70 7.78 -10.43 14.71
C ALA A 70 7.15 -10.22 16.09
N GLY A 71 5.81 -10.22 16.21
CA GLY A 71 5.11 -10.05 17.48
C GLY A 71 5.18 -8.63 18.06
N LEU A 72 5.42 -7.61 17.22
CA LEU A 72 5.43 -6.23 17.68
C LEU A 72 4.05 -5.80 18.20
N ALA A 73 4.07 -5.00 19.26
CA ALA A 73 2.85 -4.42 19.82
C ALA A 73 2.11 -3.56 18.79
N ALA A 74 0.77 -3.51 18.90
CA ALA A 74 -0.11 -2.72 18.04
C ALA A 74 0.33 -1.26 17.90
N GLU A 75 0.78 -0.64 18.99
CA GLU A 75 1.27 0.75 19.00
C GLU A 75 2.51 0.95 18.12
N LYS A 76 3.46 0.01 18.15
CA LYS A 76 4.65 0.06 17.29
C LYS A 76 4.29 -0.12 15.82
N ILE A 77 3.28 -0.94 15.53
CA ILE A 77 2.78 -1.13 14.16
C ILE A 77 2.13 0.17 13.66
N LYS A 78 1.36 0.88 14.50
CA LYS A 78 0.78 2.19 14.13
C LYS A 78 1.87 3.22 13.81
N LEU A 79 2.92 3.28 14.62
CA LEU A 79 4.07 4.17 14.37
C LEU A 79 4.76 3.83 13.04
N LEU A 80 5.04 2.55 12.79
CA LEU A 80 5.61 2.09 11.53
C LEU A 80 4.74 2.48 10.33
N VAL A 81 3.42 2.30 10.42
CA VAL A 81 2.48 2.71 9.35
C VAL A 81 2.53 4.21 9.13
N ALA A 82 2.57 5.02 10.20
CA ALA A 82 2.68 6.48 10.08
C ALA A 82 4.00 6.92 9.43
N GLU A 83 5.11 6.26 9.75
CA GLU A 83 6.42 6.47 9.12
C GLU A 83 6.40 6.13 7.63
N LEU A 84 5.81 4.99 7.25
CA LEU A 84 5.65 4.59 5.86
C LEU A 84 4.78 5.59 5.07
N GLU A 85 3.65 6.04 5.65
CA GLU A 85 2.79 7.08 5.06
C GLU A 85 3.52 8.44 4.95
N ALA A 86 4.38 8.78 5.91
CA ALA A 86 5.21 9.98 5.85
C ALA A 86 6.28 9.88 4.75
N ALA A 87 7.02 8.77 4.68
CA ALA A 87 8.01 8.51 3.65
C ALA A 87 7.40 8.61 2.25
N ARG A 88 6.18 8.08 2.07
CA ARG A 88 5.41 8.20 0.83
C ARG A 88 5.13 9.67 0.47
N ARG A 89 4.63 10.47 1.42
CA ARG A 89 4.37 11.91 1.19
C ARG A 89 5.65 12.68 0.85
N HIS A 90 6.78 12.30 1.46
CA HIS A 90 8.08 12.91 1.14
C HIS A 90 8.56 12.52 -0.26
N ALA A 91 8.33 11.29 -0.71
CA ALA A 91 8.62 10.88 -2.09
C ALA A 91 7.78 11.70 -3.09
N ASP A 92 6.50 11.96 -2.80
CA ASP A 92 5.67 12.86 -3.63
C ASP A 92 6.23 14.29 -3.65
N ALA A 93 6.65 14.82 -2.50
CA ALA A 93 7.25 16.16 -2.42
C ALA A 93 8.59 16.24 -3.17
N ALA A 94 9.45 15.24 -3.03
CA ALA A 94 10.72 15.13 -3.75
C ALA A 94 10.50 14.97 -5.27
N ALA A 95 9.54 14.14 -5.68
CA ALA A 95 9.17 13.97 -7.08
C ALA A 95 8.60 15.26 -7.69
N ARG A 96 7.75 15.99 -6.95
CA ARG A 96 7.24 17.32 -7.36
C ARG A 96 8.36 18.35 -7.47
N ARG A 97 9.31 18.37 -6.54
CA ARG A 97 10.50 19.23 -6.60
C ARG A 97 11.40 18.88 -7.79
N ALA A 98 11.66 17.59 -8.03
CA ALA A 98 12.42 17.12 -9.19
C ALA A 98 11.72 17.46 -10.52
N ALA A 99 10.39 17.33 -10.58
CA ALA A 99 9.60 17.74 -11.74
C ALA A 99 9.62 19.26 -11.96
N ALA A 100 9.57 20.07 -10.88
CA ALA A 100 9.69 21.52 -10.95
C ALA A 100 11.07 21.95 -11.45
N LEU A 101 12.14 21.33 -10.94
CA LEU A 101 13.52 21.57 -11.42
C LEU A 101 13.68 21.18 -12.89
N ARG A 102 13.12 20.05 -13.32
CA ARG A 102 13.13 19.64 -14.75
C ARG A 102 12.38 20.63 -15.65
N ARG A 103 11.25 21.19 -15.19
CA ARG A 103 10.52 22.24 -15.92
C ARG A 103 11.32 23.54 -16.00
N ALA A 104 11.98 23.93 -14.91
CA ALA A 104 12.81 25.12 -14.86
C ALA A 104 14.06 25.00 -15.75
N LEU A 105 14.68 23.81 -15.79
CA LEU A 105 15.85 23.52 -16.61
C LEU A 105 15.52 23.28 -18.09
N GLY A 106 14.26 23.00 -18.44
CA GLY A 106 13.78 22.83 -19.82
C GLY A 106 13.12 24.08 -20.42
N ALA A 107 13.20 25.23 -19.74
CA ALA A 107 12.66 26.52 -20.18
C ALA A 107 13.75 27.51 -20.60
N ALA A 108 14.91 27.02 -21.05
CA ALA A 108 16.03 27.79 -21.58
C ALA A 108 16.35 27.34 -23.01
#